data_AF-A0A444WZ04-F1
#
_entry.id   AF-A0A444WZ04-F1
#
_cell.length_a   1.000
_cell.length_b   1.000
_cell.length_c   1.000
_cell.angle_alpha   90.00
_cell.angle_beta   90.00
_cell.angle_gamma   90.00
#
_symmetry.space_group_name_H-M   'P 1'
#
loop_
_entity.id
_entity.type
_entity.pdbx_description
1 polymer ?
#
loop_
_entity_poly.entity_id
_entity_poly.type
_entity_poly.pdbx_seq_one_letter_code
_entity_poly.pdbx_strand_id
1 'polypeptide(L)' 'MIDDEVLGFLANFLGIFIFALVIAYHLVVADPKYEAS' A
#
# COMPACT_ATOMS: atom_id res chain seq x y z
N MET A 1 -3.92 15.36 -21.56
CA MET A 1 -2.55 14.90 -21.24
C MET A 1 -2.41 15.06 -19.74
N ILE A 2 -2.11 13.99 -19.02
CA ILE A 2 -1.66 14.15 -17.63
C ILE A 2 -0.34 14.91 -17.69
N ASP A 3 -0.24 16.00 -16.96
CA ASP A 3 1.01 16.74 -16.81
C ASP A 3 1.90 16.07 -15.75
N ASP A 4 3.16 16.46 -15.74
CA ASP A 4 4.16 15.88 -14.84
C ASP A 4 3.84 16.15 -13.36
N GLU A 5 3.09 17.22 -13.06
CA GLU A 5 2.66 17.59 -11.71
C GLU A 5 1.62 16.60 -11.18
N VAL A 6 0.57 16.33 -11.96
CA VAL A 6 -0.47 15.36 -11.63
C VAL A 6 0.11 13.96 -11.58
N LEU A 7 1.04 13.62 -12.49
CA LEU A 7 1.73 12.34 -12.45
C LEU A 7 2.56 12.16 -11.17
N GLY A 8 3.31 13.19 -10.77
CA GLY A 8 4.10 13.20 -9.54
C GLY A 8 3.25 13.09 -8.27
N PHE A 9 2.09 13.76 -8.25
CA PHE A 9 1.12 13.64 -7.16
C PHE A 9 0.55 12.23 -7.05
N LEU A 10 0.08 11.66 -8.16
CA LEU A 10 -0.50 10.32 -8.19
C LEU A 10 0.53 9.25 -7.82
N ALA A 11 1.78 9.38 -8.29
CA ALA A 11 2.85 8.46 -7.94
C ALA A 11 3.20 8.50 -6.45
N ASN A 12 3.26 9.68 -5.83
CA ASN A 12 3.50 9.82 -4.39
C ASN A 12 2.34 9.24 -3.57
N PHE A 13 1.11 9.58 -3.93
CA PHE A 13 -0.08 9.05 -3.27
C PHE A 13 -0.13 7.52 -3.36
N LEU A 14 0.10 6.97 -4.55
CA LEU A 14 0.10 5.53 -4.79
C LEU A 14 1.23 4.84 -4.04
N GLY A 15 2.43 5.43 -3.97
CA GLY A 15 3.55 4.89 -3.22
C GLY A 15 3.26 4.75 -1.73
N ILE A 16 2.72 5.81 -1.10
CA ILE A 16 2.31 5.79 0.31
C ILE A 16 1.18 4.78 0.51
N PHE A 17 0.20 4.76 -0.40
CA PHE A 17 -0.96 3.86 -0.32
C PHE A 17 -0.55 2.39 -0.37
N ILE A 18 0.34 2.01 -1.29
CA ILE A 18 0.86 0.64 -1.38
C ILE A 18 1.65 0.27 -0.13
N PHE A 19 2.47 1.18 0.41
CA PHE A 19 3.19 0.94 1.65
C PHE A 19 2.24 0.66 2.83
N ALA A 20 1.17 1.45 2.96
CA ALA A 20 0.15 1.24 3.97
C ALA A 20 -0.55 -0.13 3.82
N LEU A 21 -0.85 -0.54 2.57
CA LEU A 21 -1.43 -1.85 2.29
C LEU A 21 -0.49 -3.01 2.63
N VAL A 22 0.81 -2.88 2.37
CA VAL A 22 1.81 -3.89 2.72
C VAL A 22 1.91 -4.06 4.24
N ILE A 23 1.87 -2.95 4.98
CA ILE A 23 1.86 -2.97 6.45
C ILE A 23 0.57 -3.65 6.94
N ALA A 24 -0.59 -3.25 6.41
CA ALA A 24 -1.87 -3.86 6.77
C ALA A 24 -1.89 -5.37 6.48
N TYR A 25 -1.34 -5.81 5.34
CA TYR A 25 -1.20 -7.23 5.01
C TYR A 25 -0.34 -7.97 6.03
N HIS A 26 0.82 -7.42 6.41
CA HIS A 26 1.66 -8.02 7.44
C HIS A 26 0.96 -8.08 8.79
N LEU A 27 0.19 -7.06 9.16
CA LEU A 27 -0.58 -7.07 10.41
C LEU A 27 -1.69 -8.14 10.39
N VAL A 28 -2.36 -8.34 9.25
CA VAL A 28 -3.37 -9.38 9.10
C VAL A 28 -2.74 -10.78 9.09
N VAL A 29 -1.63 -10.98 8.39
CA VAL A 29 -0.94 -12.27 8.31
C VAL A 29 -0.21 -12.62 9.60
N ALA A 30 0.28 -11.63 10.35
CA ALA A 30 0.90 -11.82 11.66
C ALA A 30 -0.12 -12.13 12.76
N ASP A 31 -1.43 -12.03 12.49
CA ASP A 31 -2.46 -12.49 13.42
C ASP A 31 -2.49 -14.04 13.40
N PRO A 32 -2.25 -14.72 14.55
CA PRO A 32 -2.25 -16.17 14.65
C PRO A 32 -3.58 -16.83 14.24
N LYS A 33 -4.66 -16.04 14.12
CA LYS A 33 -5.93 -16.49 13.53
C LYS A 33 -5.83 -16.85 12.03
N TYR A 34 -4.85 -16.27 11.32
CA TYR A 34 -4.56 -16.52 9.90
C TYR A 34 -3.20 -17.18 9.67
N GLU A 35 -2.47 -17.54 10.73
CA GLU A 35 -1.43 -18.55 10.64
C GLU A 35 -2.10 -19.81 10.10
N ALA A 36 -1.86 -20.09 8.82
CA ALA A 36 -2.35 -21.27 8.15
C ALA A 36 -2.00 -22.48 9.03
N SER A 37 -3.05 -23.16 9.52
CA SER A 37 -2.92 -24.46 10.15
C SER A 37 -2.18 -25.44 9.25
#